data_AF-A0A0U5NQH8-F1
#
_entry.id   AF-A0A0U5NQH8-F1
#
_cell.length_a   1.000
_cell.length_b   1.000
_cell.length_c   1.000
_cell.angle_alpha   90.00
_cell.angle_beta   90.00
_cell.angle_gamma   90.00
#
_symmetry.space_group_name_H-M   'P 1'
#
loop_
_entity.id
_entity.type
_entity.pdbx_description
1 polymer ?
#
loop_
_entity_poly.entity_id
_entity_poly.type
_entity_poly.pdbx_seq_one_letter_code
_entity_poly.pdbx_strand_id
1 'polypeptide(L)'
;MQLYQFEKIYSQMEKEFGKIRKGEEEVYSMLLLPLEGNVLKIHREFPLSNSRRLREAIALVLFYVKGKYNGEMIDTEKFRNEDNEKLEKALLMAFDPYTNEKIMELIVQQKETDKKTQDMLKGYYKLPVMCLLRIKDSIDTWEKQSGSDGYFDFIESYMGSQIKGSEMNYTIMSPGLWEM
;
A
#
# COMPACT_ATOMS: atom_id res chain seq x y z
N MET A 1 18.69 11.79 -7.18
CA MET A 1 19.07 10.45 -6.67
C MET A 1 17.87 9.72 -6.04
N GLN A 2 17.11 10.33 -5.13
CA GLN A 2 15.89 9.73 -4.51
C GLN A 2 14.82 9.32 -5.54
N LEU A 3 14.45 10.19 -6.47
CA LEU A 3 13.45 9.88 -7.51
C LEU A 3 13.81 8.64 -8.34
N TYR A 4 15.09 8.49 -8.73
CA TYR A 4 15.56 7.32 -9.47
C TYR A 4 15.40 6.01 -8.67
N GLN A 5 15.64 6.04 -7.36
CA GLN A 5 15.47 4.86 -6.52
C GLN A 5 13.99 4.47 -6.37
N PHE A 6 13.09 5.45 -6.32
CA PHE A 6 11.64 5.22 -6.32
C PHE A 6 11.15 4.64 -7.65
N GLU A 7 11.53 5.23 -8.79
CA GLU A 7 11.17 4.67 -10.10
C GLU A 7 11.72 3.25 -10.30
N LYS A 8 12.91 2.98 -9.77
CA LYS A 8 13.51 1.64 -9.80
C LYS A 8 12.68 0.64 -9.00
N ILE A 9 12.24 0.95 -7.78
CA ILE A 9 11.44 -0.01 -7.00
C ILE A 9 10.06 -0.23 -7.63
N TYR A 10 9.38 0.80 -8.13
CA TYR A 10 8.11 0.62 -8.85
C TYR A 10 8.27 -0.33 -10.03
N SER A 11 9.27 -0.08 -10.88
CA SER A 11 9.54 -0.90 -12.07
C SER A 11 9.92 -2.34 -11.71
N GLN A 12 10.65 -2.55 -10.62
CA GLN A 12 11.03 -3.88 -10.17
C GLN A 12 9.82 -4.66 -9.65
N MET A 13 8.99 -4.02 -8.82
CA MET A 13 7.80 -4.64 -8.23
C MET A 13 6.75 -4.93 -9.30
N GLU A 14 6.55 -4.04 -10.28
CA GLU A 14 5.67 -4.29 -11.44
C GLU A 14 6.14 -5.49 -12.26
N LYS A 15 7.45 -5.61 -12.53
CA LYS A 15 8.00 -6.77 -13.25
C LYS A 15 7.82 -8.08 -12.48
N GLU A 16 7.87 -8.02 -11.16
CA GLU A 16 7.84 -9.19 -10.29
C GLU A 16 6.42 -9.69 -9.99
N PHE A 17 5.47 -8.77 -9.79
CA PHE A 17 4.11 -9.09 -9.35
C PHE A 17 3.02 -8.75 -10.39
N GLY A 18 3.37 -8.01 -11.44
CA GLY A 18 2.41 -7.46 -12.38
C GLY A 18 1.75 -6.18 -11.89
N LYS A 19 0.70 -5.74 -12.58
CA LYS A 19 -0.11 -4.57 -12.24
C LYS A 19 -1.57 -4.76 -12.60
N ILE A 20 -2.44 -4.07 -11.88
CA ILE A 20 -3.86 -3.96 -12.20
C ILE A 20 -4.00 -2.99 -13.37
N ARG A 21 -4.76 -3.36 -14.40
CA ARG A 21 -5.04 -2.44 -15.52
C ARG A 21 -6.14 -1.46 -15.12
N LYS A 22 -6.10 -0.26 -15.71
CA LYS A 22 -7.18 0.71 -15.54
C LYS A 22 -8.50 0.11 -16.04
N GLY A 23 -9.54 0.15 -15.20
CA GLY A 23 -10.85 -0.45 -15.45
C GLY A 23 -11.03 -1.86 -14.86
N GLU A 24 -9.98 -2.47 -14.30
CA GLU A 24 -10.03 -3.80 -13.67
C GLU A 24 -9.99 -3.73 -12.13
N GLU A 25 -10.13 -2.53 -11.54
CA GLU A 25 -9.95 -2.31 -10.11
C GLU A 25 -11.03 -2.95 -9.22
N GLU A 26 -12.23 -3.20 -9.75
CA GLU A 26 -13.39 -3.67 -8.98
C GLU A 26 -13.12 -4.99 -8.24
N VAL A 27 -12.41 -5.92 -8.89
CA VAL A 27 -12.04 -7.23 -8.31
C VAL A 27 -11.11 -7.08 -7.09
N TYR A 28 -10.40 -5.95 -6.99
CA TYR A 28 -9.46 -5.64 -5.93
C TYR A 28 -10.03 -4.67 -4.88
N SER A 29 -11.31 -4.31 -4.98
CA SER A 29 -11.98 -3.33 -4.11
C SER A 29 -11.84 -3.65 -2.62
N MET A 30 -11.87 -4.93 -2.23
CA MET A 30 -11.68 -5.36 -0.84
C MET A 30 -10.34 -4.91 -0.23
N LEU A 31 -9.31 -4.67 -1.05
CA LEU A 31 -7.99 -4.21 -0.60
C LEU A 31 -7.73 -2.74 -0.96
N LEU A 32 -8.24 -2.26 -2.09
CA LEU A 32 -8.13 -0.84 -2.46
C LEU A 32 -8.85 0.07 -1.46
N LEU A 33 -10.07 -0.31 -1.04
CA LEU A 33 -10.87 0.49 -0.10
C LEU A 33 -10.16 0.77 1.24
N PRO A 34 -9.61 -0.23 1.97
CA PRO A 34 -8.88 0.06 3.20
C PRO A 34 -7.57 0.83 2.94
N LEU A 35 -6.85 0.57 1.84
CA LEU A 35 -5.64 1.32 1.49
C LEU A 35 -5.93 2.80 1.28
N GLU A 36 -6.84 3.12 0.36
CA GLU A 36 -7.18 4.50 0.00
C GLU A 36 -7.92 5.20 1.15
N GLY A 37 -8.81 4.49 1.85
CA GLY A 37 -9.56 5.03 2.97
C GLY A 37 -8.67 5.42 4.15
N ASN A 38 -7.65 4.62 4.46
CA ASN A 38 -6.73 4.91 5.56
C ASN A 38 -5.85 6.13 5.25
N VAL A 39 -5.32 6.23 4.03
CA VAL A 39 -4.49 7.39 3.65
C VAL A 39 -5.32 8.66 3.53
N LEU A 40 -6.60 8.56 3.13
CA LEU A 40 -7.52 9.70 3.13
C LEU A 40 -7.77 10.23 4.55
N LYS A 41 -7.92 9.34 5.54
CA LYS A 41 -8.02 9.74 6.96
C LYS A 41 -6.79 10.50 7.41
N ILE A 42 -5.58 10.01 7.07
CA ILE A 42 -4.33 10.70 7.37
C ILE A 42 -4.27 12.07 6.70
N HIS A 43 -4.59 12.18 5.41
CA HIS A 43 -4.54 13.45 4.71
C HIS A 43 -5.49 14.49 5.29
N ARG A 44 -6.70 14.08 5.69
CA ARG A 44 -7.67 14.97 6.36
C ARG A 44 -7.14 15.54 7.68
N GLU A 45 -6.41 14.74 8.45
CA GLU A 45 -5.80 15.16 9.71
C GLU A 45 -4.50 15.97 9.49
N PHE A 46 -3.72 15.59 8.46
CA PHE A 46 -2.41 16.16 8.14
C PHE A 46 -2.32 16.51 6.65
N PRO A 47 -2.82 17.69 6.21
CA PRO A 47 -2.86 18.04 4.79
C PRO A 47 -1.49 18.10 4.07
N LEU A 48 -0.39 18.25 4.81
CA LEU A 48 0.97 18.16 4.26
C LEU A 48 1.33 16.74 3.77
N SER A 49 0.63 15.72 4.28
CA SER A 49 0.63 14.35 3.78
C SER A 49 -0.18 14.25 2.48
N ASN A 50 0.31 14.94 1.45
CA ASN A 50 -0.36 15.11 0.15
C ASN A 50 -0.01 14.01 -0.87
N SER A 51 -0.55 14.10 -2.09
CA SER A 51 -0.41 13.05 -3.13
C SER A 51 1.05 12.74 -3.43
N ARG A 52 1.91 13.78 -3.46
CA ARG A 52 3.36 13.59 -3.64
C ARG A 52 3.94 12.78 -2.48
N ARG A 53 3.59 13.08 -1.23
CA ARG A 53 4.05 12.29 -0.06
C ARG A 53 3.51 10.87 -0.09
N LEU A 54 2.28 10.67 -0.56
CA LEU A 54 1.69 9.34 -0.72
C LEU A 54 2.45 8.51 -1.75
N ARG A 55 2.85 9.10 -2.87
CA ARG A 55 3.73 8.44 -3.83
C ARG A 55 5.02 7.96 -3.16
N GLU A 56 5.70 8.84 -2.43
CA GLU A 56 6.91 8.47 -1.67
C GLU A 56 6.64 7.34 -0.66
N ALA A 57 5.52 7.43 0.08
CA ALA A 57 5.10 6.41 1.03
C ALA A 57 4.87 5.03 0.37
N ILE A 58 4.29 4.99 -0.82
CA ILE A 58 4.13 3.74 -1.59
C ILE A 58 5.51 3.13 -1.90
N ALA A 59 6.50 3.93 -2.32
CA ALA A 59 7.85 3.40 -2.51
C ALA A 59 8.45 2.83 -1.20
N LEU A 60 8.24 3.50 -0.06
CA LEU A 60 8.70 3.02 1.25
C LEU A 60 8.07 1.66 1.59
N VAL A 61 6.75 1.53 1.42
CA VAL A 61 6.02 0.25 1.60
C VAL A 61 6.57 -0.84 0.68
N LEU A 62 6.85 -0.51 -0.59
CA LEU A 62 7.40 -1.48 -1.54
C LEU A 62 8.83 -1.93 -1.17
N PHE A 63 9.68 -1.03 -0.67
CA PHE A 63 10.99 -1.40 -0.14
C PHE A 63 10.87 -2.30 1.10
N TYR A 64 9.96 -1.98 2.01
CA TYR A 64 9.67 -2.78 3.19
C TYR A 64 9.21 -4.20 2.80
N VAL A 65 8.20 -4.31 1.95
CA VAL A 65 7.67 -5.59 1.44
C VAL A 65 8.76 -6.40 0.76
N LYS A 66 9.56 -5.76 -0.10
CA LYS A 66 10.70 -6.40 -0.77
C LYS A 66 11.71 -6.95 0.22
N GLY A 67 12.03 -6.19 1.27
CA GLY A 67 12.94 -6.66 2.31
C GLY A 67 12.39 -7.85 3.08
N LYS A 68 11.08 -7.89 3.33
CA LYS A 68 10.42 -9.01 4.02
C LYS A 68 10.53 -10.32 3.27
N TYR A 69 10.17 -10.36 1.98
CA TYR A 69 10.20 -11.64 1.25
C TYR A 69 11.60 -12.02 0.74
N ASN A 70 12.53 -11.07 0.56
CA ASN A 70 13.92 -11.38 0.22
C ASN A 70 14.79 -11.71 1.45
N GLY A 71 14.35 -11.36 2.67
CA GLY A 71 15.11 -11.56 3.89
C GLY A 71 16.21 -10.52 4.15
N GLU A 72 16.25 -9.43 3.39
CA GLU A 72 17.23 -8.34 3.54
C GLU A 72 16.52 -6.98 3.58
N MET A 73 16.50 -6.35 4.75
CA MET A 73 15.86 -5.03 4.92
C MET A 73 16.68 -3.93 4.23
N ILE A 74 16.00 -3.13 3.42
CA ILE A 74 16.60 -2.03 2.68
C ILE A 74 16.56 -0.77 3.55
N ASP A 75 17.71 -0.13 3.74
CA ASP A 75 17.78 1.16 4.43
C ASP A 75 17.04 2.25 3.62
N THR A 76 15.99 2.78 4.22
CA THR A 76 15.11 3.81 3.65
C THR A 76 15.11 5.11 4.44
N GLU A 77 15.94 5.23 5.49
CA GLU A 77 15.87 6.32 6.46
C GLU A 77 15.98 7.70 5.79
N LYS A 78 16.93 7.82 4.84
CA LYS A 78 17.15 9.05 4.08
C LYS A 78 15.98 9.50 3.19
N PHE A 79 14.96 8.66 3.02
CA PHE A 79 13.78 8.97 2.21
C PHE A 79 12.56 9.33 3.05
N ARG A 80 12.64 9.13 4.37
CA ARG A 80 11.53 9.32 5.30
C ARG A 80 11.42 10.77 5.73
N ASN A 81 10.19 11.21 5.93
CA ASN A 81 9.85 12.41 6.67
C ASN A 81 8.50 12.23 7.34
N GLU A 82 8.16 13.18 8.21
CA GLU A 82 6.96 13.10 9.04
C GLU A 82 5.66 12.92 8.22
N ASP A 83 5.60 13.41 6.99
CA ASP A 83 4.41 13.36 6.15
C ASP A 83 4.26 12.02 5.42
N ASN A 84 5.35 11.48 4.86
CA ASN A 84 5.30 10.21 4.15
C ASN A 84 5.29 9.01 5.11
N GLU A 85 5.84 9.14 6.31
CA GLU A 85 5.82 8.08 7.34
C GLU A 85 4.41 7.81 7.88
N LYS A 86 3.59 8.85 8.08
CA LYS A 86 2.19 8.69 8.48
C LYS A 86 1.40 7.89 7.45
N LEU A 87 1.62 8.23 6.16
CA LEU A 87 0.97 7.56 5.04
C LEU A 87 1.45 6.13 4.87
N GLU A 88 2.75 5.88 5.02
CA GLU A 88 3.31 4.52 4.98
C GLU A 88 2.69 3.64 6.05
N LYS A 89 2.63 4.13 7.30
CA LYS A 89 2.00 3.40 8.40
C LYS A 89 0.54 3.10 8.09
N ALA A 90 -0.21 4.07 7.55
CA ALA A 90 -1.61 3.87 7.19
C ALA A 90 -1.82 2.82 6.08
N LEU A 91 -0.93 2.77 5.09
CA LEU A 91 -0.92 1.73 4.06
C LEU A 91 -0.61 0.35 4.64
N LEU A 92 0.44 0.23 5.48
CA LEU A 92 0.83 -1.03 6.11
C LEU A 92 -0.26 -1.56 7.04
N MET A 93 -0.93 -0.69 7.81
CA MET A 93 -2.06 -1.07 8.67
C MET A 93 -3.19 -1.78 7.90
N ALA A 94 -3.33 -1.55 6.60
CA ALA A 94 -4.40 -2.15 5.80
C ALA A 94 -4.19 -3.64 5.50
N PHE A 95 -2.95 -4.13 5.47
CA PHE A 95 -2.66 -5.50 5.01
C PHE A 95 -1.44 -6.17 5.66
N ASP A 96 -0.51 -5.45 6.26
CA ASP A 96 0.74 -6.03 6.77
C ASP A 96 0.52 -6.67 8.14
N PRO A 97 0.70 -7.99 8.30
CA PRO A 97 0.52 -8.65 9.59
C PRO A 97 1.53 -8.20 10.63
N TYR A 98 2.72 -7.75 10.23
CA TYR A 98 3.73 -7.28 11.17
C TYR A 98 3.47 -5.87 11.70
N THR A 99 2.61 -5.10 11.03
CA THR A 99 2.21 -3.76 11.44
C THR A 99 0.84 -3.76 12.12
N ASN A 100 -0.07 -4.64 11.69
CA ASN A 100 -1.40 -4.76 12.26
C ASN A 100 -1.56 -6.11 12.98
N GLU A 101 -1.51 -6.06 14.31
CA GLU A 101 -1.64 -7.23 15.20
C GLU A 101 -2.91 -8.03 14.94
N LYS A 102 -4.03 -7.38 14.60
CA LYS A 102 -5.29 -8.08 14.29
C LYS A 102 -5.15 -8.98 13.06
N ILE A 103 -4.38 -8.56 12.06
CA ILE A 103 -4.11 -9.38 10.88
C ILE A 103 -3.21 -10.57 11.27
N MET A 104 -2.17 -10.34 12.09
CA MET A 104 -1.29 -11.40 12.57
C MET A 104 -2.06 -12.48 13.35
N GLU A 105 -2.90 -12.07 14.31
CA GLU A 105 -3.72 -12.98 15.11
C GLU A 105 -4.59 -13.87 14.22
N LEU A 106 -5.20 -13.31 13.19
CA LEU A 106 -6.09 -14.02 12.28
C LEU A 106 -5.32 -14.95 11.33
N ILE A 107 -4.10 -14.62 10.92
CA ILE A 107 -3.23 -15.52 10.15
C ILE A 107 -2.78 -16.70 11.01
N VAL A 108 -2.38 -16.46 12.27
CA VAL A 108 -1.97 -17.51 13.22
C VAL A 108 -3.12 -18.47 13.52
N GLN A 109 -4.36 -17.97 13.59
CA GLN A 109 -5.56 -18.80 13.74
C GLN A 109 -5.86 -19.68 12.50
N GLN A 110 -5.35 -19.33 11.32
CA GLN A 110 -5.73 -19.97 10.05
C GLN A 110 -4.78 -21.08 9.54
N LYS A 111 -3.57 -21.30 10.10
CA LYS A 111 -2.72 -22.45 9.70
C LYS A 111 -1.86 -23.05 10.81
N GLU A 112 -1.89 -24.39 10.87
CA GLU A 112 -0.81 -25.25 11.38
C GLU A 112 0.51 -24.87 10.69
N THR A 113 1.51 -24.57 11.50
CA THR A 113 2.85 -24.16 11.09
C THR A 113 3.61 -25.32 10.47
N ASP A 114 3.91 -25.23 9.16
CA ASP A 114 5.19 -25.76 8.67
C ASP A 114 5.77 -24.95 7.49
N LYS A 115 7.11 -24.86 7.50
CA LYS A 115 7.96 -23.92 6.74
C LYS A 115 7.87 -24.04 5.20
N LYS A 116 7.48 -22.93 4.56
CA LYS A 116 8.22 -22.24 3.47
C LYS A 116 7.89 -20.73 3.50
N THR A 117 8.47 -20.03 4.48
CA THR A 117 8.08 -18.68 4.89
C THR A 117 8.21 -17.61 3.81
N GLN A 118 9.27 -17.63 2.99
CA GLN A 118 9.53 -16.54 2.02
C GLN A 118 8.63 -16.61 0.78
N ASP A 119 8.47 -17.78 0.16
CA ASP A 119 7.57 -17.94 -1.00
C ASP A 119 6.11 -17.66 -0.61
N MET A 120 5.71 -18.08 0.60
CA MET A 120 4.41 -17.71 1.16
C MET A 120 4.26 -16.21 1.36
N LEU A 121 5.25 -15.53 1.96
CA LEU A 121 5.22 -14.08 2.14
C LEU A 121 5.19 -13.36 0.78
N LYS A 122 5.92 -13.86 -0.20
CA LYS A 122 5.90 -13.32 -1.56
C LYS A 122 4.51 -13.46 -2.19
N GLY A 123 3.86 -14.63 -2.06
CA GLY A 123 2.48 -14.84 -2.49
C GLY A 123 1.49 -13.92 -1.76
N TYR A 124 1.63 -13.80 -0.44
CA TYR A 124 0.83 -12.92 0.42
C TYR A 124 0.84 -11.47 -0.08
N TYR A 125 2.03 -10.95 -0.40
CA TYR A 125 2.20 -9.56 -0.79
C TYR A 125 1.88 -9.26 -2.27
N LYS A 126 1.60 -10.27 -3.11
CA LYS A 126 1.28 -10.06 -4.54
C LYS A 126 0.16 -9.04 -4.73
N LEU A 127 -1.01 -9.30 -4.14
CA LEU A 127 -2.18 -8.46 -4.29
C LEU A 127 -2.00 -7.06 -3.66
N PRO A 128 -1.45 -6.91 -2.43
CA PRO A 128 -1.08 -5.59 -1.90
C PRO A 128 -0.15 -4.80 -2.80
N VAL A 129 0.90 -5.42 -3.33
CA VAL A 129 1.84 -4.75 -4.25
C VAL A 129 1.13 -4.26 -5.50
N MET A 130 0.29 -5.11 -6.11
CA MET A 130 -0.49 -4.73 -7.30
C MET A 130 -1.43 -3.55 -7.03
N CYS A 131 -2.11 -3.53 -5.87
CA CYS A 131 -2.98 -2.42 -5.46
C CYS A 131 -2.19 -1.13 -5.24
N LEU A 132 -1.05 -1.21 -4.54
CA LEU A 132 -0.17 -0.07 -4.30
C LEU A 132 0.35 0.55 -5.60
N LEU A 133 0.77 -0.27 -6.56
CA LEU A 133 1.18 0.19 -7.89
C LEU A 133 0.02 0.85 -8.64
N ARG A 134 -1.19 0.30 -8.52
CA ARG A 134 -2.38 0.90 -9.15
C ARG A 134 -2.72 2.26 -8.56
N ILE A 135 -2.66 2.40 -7.23
CA ILE A 135 -2.82 3.68 -6.54
C ILE A 135 -1.75 4.67 -7.02
N LYS A 136 -0.49 4.24 -7.10
CA LYS A 136 0.62 5.06 -7.64
C LYS A 136 0.32 5.57 -9.06
N ASP A 137 -0.16 4.74 -9.96
CA ASP A 137 -0.52 5.17 -11.33
C ASP A 137 -1.67 6.20 -11.33
N SER A 138 -2.59 6.07 -10.38
CA SER A 138 -3.67 7.04 -10.18
C SER A 138 -3.12 8.37 -9.63
N ILE A 139 -2.22 8.32 -8.66
CA ILE A 139 -1.50 9.51 -8.14
C ILE A 139 -0.78 10.23 -9.26
N ASP A 140 0.00 9.54 -10.10
CA ASP A 140 0.72 10.15 -11.21
C ASP A 140 -0.21 10.86 -12.21
N THR A 141 -1.43 10.35 -12.38
CA THR A 141 -2.45 10.96 -13.25
C THR A 141 -3.00 12.23 -12.63
N TRP A 142 -3.44 12.15 -11.37
CA TRP A 142 -4.11 13.27 -10.71
C TRP A 142 -3.13 14.35 -10.21
N GLU A 143 -1.89 14.00 -9.86
CA GLU A 143 -0.83 14.97 -9.55
C GLU A 143 -0.55 15.86 -10.77
N LYS A 144 -0.57 15.30 -11.98
CA LYS A 144 -0.40 16.04 -13.24
C LYS A 144 -1.59 16.92 -13.59
N GLN A 145 -2.81 16.49 -13.25
CA GLN A 145 -4.04 17.19 -13.63
C GLN A 145 -4.44 18.28 -12.62
N SER A 146 -4.19 18.04 -11.34
CA SER A 146 -4.79 18.81 -10.24
C SER A 146 -3.79 19.19 -9.14
N GLY A 147 -2.49 18.95 -9.35
CA GLY A 147 -1.43 19.42 -8.45
C GLY A 147 -1.16 18.51 -7.25
N SER A 148 -0.53 19.04 -6.21
CA SER A 148 0.01 18.25 -5.08
C SER A 148 -1.03 17.42 -4.34
N ASP A 149 -2.29 17.85 -4.33
CA ASP A 149 -3.39 17.22 -3.61
C ASP A 149 -4.37 16.51 -4.54
N GLY A 150 -4.09 16.51 -5.85
CA GLY A 150 -5.03 16.05 -6.86
C GLY A 150 -5.54 14.62 -6.67
N TYR A 151 -4.70 13.71 -6.15
CA TYR A 151 -5.16 12.35 -5.86
C TYR A 151 -6.13 12.31 -4.67
N PHE A 152 -5.84 13.09 -3.63
CA PHE A 152 -6.70 13.19 -2.47
C PHE A 152 -8.04 13.85 -2.80
N ASP A 153 -8.04 14.91 -3.60
CA ASP A 153 -9.25 15.53 -4.13
C ASP A 153 -10.11 14.53 -4.90
N PHE A 154 -9.47 13.70 -5.74
CA PHE A 154 -10.15 12.65 -6.48
C PHE A 154 -10.82 11.63 -5.55
N ILE A 155 -10.08 11.02 -4.62
CA ILE A 155 -10.65 9.99 -3.75
C ILE A 155 -11.64 10.56 -2.72
N GLU A 156 -11.47 11.81 -2.29
CA GLU A 156 -12.43 12.53 -1.46
C GLU A 156 -13.77 12.69 -2.21
N SER A 157 -13.72 13.08 -3.48
CA SER A 157 -14.94 13.20 -4.32
C SER A 157 -15.60 11.86 -4.61
N TYR A 158 -14.82 10.79 -4.77
CA TYR A 158 -15.30 9.46 -5.16
C TYR A 158 -15.90 8.68 -3.98
N MET A 159 -15.24 8.70 -2.82
CA MET A 159 -15.62 7.86 -1.67
C MET A 159 -15.55 8.57 -0.32
N GLY A 160 -15.19 9.85 -0.26
CA GLY A 160 -14.98 10.58 1.01
C GLY A 160 -16.22 10.61 1.92
N SER A 161 -17.43 10.59 1.34
CA SER A 161 -18.67 10.51 2.11
C SER A 161 -18.82 9.20 2.90
N GLN A 162 -18.21 8.11 2.43
CA GLN A 162 -18.26 6.77 3.04
C GLN A 162 -17.13 6.57 4.07
N ILE A 163 -16.02 7.29 3.93
CA ILE A 163 -14.88 7.20 4.84
C ILE A 163 -15.13 8.11 6.06
N LYS A 164 -15.28 7.50 7.25
CA LYS A 164 -15.52 8.19 8.53
C LYS A 164 -14.57 7.69 9.62
N GLY A 165 -14.45 8.49 10.68
CA GLY A 165 -13.63 8.17 11.85
C GLY A 165 -12.13 8.20 11.58
N SER A 166 -11.35 7.90 12.62
CA SER A 166 -9.88 7.83 12.59
C SER A 166 -9.34 6.40 12.68
N GLU A 167 -10.20 5.41 12.95
CA GLU A 167 -9.79 4.01 13.04
C GLU A 167 -9.31 3.48 11.68
N MET A 168 -8.17 2.79 11.64
CA MET A 168 -7.63 2.24 10.40
C MET A 168 -8.34 0.92 10.04
N ASN A 169 -8.82 0.84 8.80
CA ASN A 169 -9.44 -0.35 8.26
C ASN A 169 -8.37 -1.31 7.73
N TYR A 170 -8.69 -2.60 7.66
CA TYR A 170 -7.79 -3.61 7.12
C TYR A 170 -8.57 -4.70 6.41
N THR A 171 -7.86 -5.46 5.58
CA THR A 171 -8.38 -6.66 4.95
C THR A 171 -7.48 -7.86 5.27
N ILE A 172 -8.10 -9.03 5.29
CA ILE A 172 -7.39 -10.28 5.50
C ILE A 172 -7.33 -10.97 4.16
N MET A 173 -6.12 -11.25 3.75
CA MET A 173 -5.91 -11.99 2.53
C MET A 173 -5.92 -13.47 2.93
N SER A 174 -6.88 -14.25 2.46
CA SER A 174 -6.94 -15.69 2.74
C SER A 174 -6.11 -16.46 1.70
N PRO A 175 -5.67 -17.70 1.99
CA PRO A 175 -4.90 -18.49 1.02
C PRO A 175 -5.55 -18.63 -0.36
N GLY A 176 -6.89 -18.64 -0.44
CA GLY A 176 -7.63 -18.69 -1.71
C GLY A 176 -7.58 -17.40 -2.54
N LEU A 177 -7.22 -16.26 -1.93
CA LEU A 177 -7.04 -14.98 -2.62
C LEU A 177 -5.61 -14.81 -3.18
N TRP A 178 -4.59 -15.46 -2.61
CA TRP A 178 -3.21 -15.37 -3.12
C TRP A 178 -2.91 -16.27 -4.32
N GLU A 179 -3.77 -17.26 -4.56
CA GLU A 179 -3.67 -18.19 -5.69
C GLU A 179 -4.32 -17.66 -6.99
N MET A 180 -5.03 -16.52 -6.92
CA MET A 180 -5.56 -15.77 -8.07
C MET A 180 -4.46 -14.98 -8.80
#